data_AF-A0A497N665-F1
#
_entry.id   AF-A0A497N665-F1
#
_cell.length_a   1.000
_cell.length_b   1.000
_cell.length_c   1.000
_cell.angle_alpha   90.00
_cell.angle_beta   90.00
_cell.angle_gamma   90.00
#
_symmetry.space_group_name_H-M   'P 1'
#
loop_
_entity.id
_entity.type
_entity.pdbx_description
1 polymer ?
#
loop_
_entity_poly.entity_id
_entity_poly.type
_entity_poly.pdbx_seq_one_letter_code
_entity_poly.pdbx_strand_id
1 'polypeptide(L)'
;MDEDTIVSISIIIAILAISAGLINTWLGSTGEKRVLSLYILNERGNADPRFYPGNVTAGEPFLLYVVVQNDGEEALSLRVDVKVGDLSTPPPSRASPSPLPTIWTLEFRVPPRGQRTSQLELTLNETGLDRRVIFELYILNTSGSYRYTGIWNQLWVNVTAPP
;
A
#
# COMPACT_ATOMS: atom_id res chain seq x y z
N MET A 1 -21.20 27.38 -5.55
CA MET A 1 -20.46 26.11 -5.41
C MET A 1 -21.02 25.22 -6.48
N ASP A 2 -20.21 25.07 -7.51
CA ASP A 2 -20.69 24.81 -8.85
C ASP A 2 -20.50 23.31 -9.09
N GLU A 3 -21.32 22.69 -9.95
CA GLU A 3 -21.30 21.23 -10.14
C GLU A 3 -19.89 20.71 -10.48
N ASP A 4 -19.14 21.47 -11.28
CA ASP A 4 -17.73 21.20 -11.61
C ASP A 4 -16.77 21.28 -10.43
N THR A 5 -17.07 22.13 -9.44
CA THR A 5 -16.30 22.24 -8.19
C THR A 5 -16.59 21.05 -7.29
N ILE A 6 -17.85 20.60 -7.22
CA ILE A 6 -18.25 19.41 -6.45
C ILE A 6 -17.67 18.14 -7.07
N VAL A 7 -17.71 17.99 -8.39
CA VAL A 7 -17.12 16.85 -9.11
C VAL A 7 -15.60 16.86 -8.99
N SER A 8 -14.95 18.01 -9.14
CA SER A 8 -13.49 18.12 -8.99
C SER A 8 -13.03 17.82 -7.56
N ILE A 9 -13.75 18.32 -6.55
CA ILE A 9 -13.47 17.99 -5.14
C ILE A 9 -13.72 16.51 -4.87
N SER A 10 -14.75 15.91 -5.48
CA SER A 10 -15.06 14.49 -5.31
C SER A 10 -14.02 13.58 -5.95
N ILE A 11 -13.51 13.91 -7.14
CA ILE A 11 -12.43 13.18 -7.83
C ILE A 11 -11.13 13.31 -7.04
N ILE A 12 -10.82 14.50 -6.52
CA ILE A 12 -9.65 14.73 -5.68
C ILE A 12 -9.77 13.98 -4.34
N ILE A 13 -10.95 13.90 -3.72
CA ILE A 13 -11.18 13.12 -2.49
C ILE A 13 -11.13 11.61 -2.78
N ALA A 14 -11.62 11.14 -3.93
CA ALA A 14 -11.50 9.74 -4.33
C ALA A 14 -10.03 9.31 -4.54
N ILE A 15 -9.17 10.23 -5.01
CA ILE A 15 -7.72 10.02 -5.15
C ILE A 15 -6.98 10.20 -3.81
N LEU A 16 -7.41 11.14 -2.96
CA LEU A 16 -6.82 11.39 -1.63
C LEU A 16 -7.20 10.34 -0.57
N ALA A 17 -8.28 9.58 -0.76
CA ALA A 17 -8.70 8.51 0.15
C ALA A 17 -7.73 7.31 0.20
N ILE A 18 -6.65 7.31 -0.60
CA ILE A 18 -5.84 6.12 -0.89
C ILE A 18 -4.37 6.24 -0.42
N SER A 19 -3.94 7.30 0.27
CA SER A 19 -2.59 7.36 0.88
C SER A 19 -2.53 7.90 2.31
N ALA A 20 -3.68 8.09 2.97
CA ALA A 20 -3.72 8.30 4.41
C ALA A 20 -3.70 6.92 5.08
N GLY A 21 -2.51 6.45 5.49
CA GLY A 21 -2.29 5.12 6.04
C GLY A 21 -3.39 4.69 7.02
N LEU A 22 -3.93 3.49 6.80
CA LEU A 22 -4.90 2.88 7.73
C LEU A 22 -4.16 2.50 9.02
N ILE A 23 -4.28 3.35 10.04
CA ILE A 23 -3.76 3.10 11.39
C ILE A 23 -4.63 2.00 12.02
N ASN A 24 -4.11 0.78 12.14
CA ASN A 24 -4.75 -0.27 12.92
C ASN A 24 -3.97 -0.58 14.18
N THR A 25 -4.72 -0.84 15.23
CA THR A 25 -4.19 -1.31 16.51
C THR A 25 -4.17 -2.83 16.47
N TRP A 26 -2.97 -3.41 16.58
CA TRP A 26 -2.77 -4.85 16.69
C TRP A 26 -2.50 -5.21 18.14
N LEU A 27 -3.30 -6.12 18.71
CA LEU A 27 -3.03 -6.70 20.03
C LEU A 27 -2.05 -7.86 19.84
N GLY A 28 -0.84 -7.71 20.39
CA GLY A 28 0.11 -8.81 20.43
C GLY A 28 -0.32 -9.93 21.35
N SER A 29 0.39 -11.06 21.27
CA SER A 29 0.21 -12.21 22.18
C SER A 29 0.43 -11.86 23.67
N THR A 30 1.01 -10.69 23.94
CA THR A 30 1.22 -10.11 25.28
C THR A 30 0.10 -9.17 25.74
N GLY A 31 -0.93 -8.91 24.92
CA GLY A 31 -2.00 -7.96 25.24
C GLY A 31 -1.61 -6.49 25.03
N GLU A 32 -0.40 -6.22 24.55
CA GLU A 32 0.09 -4.87 24.30
C GLU A 32 -0.44 -4.32 22.98
N LYS A 33 -0.98 -3.09 23.02
CA LYS A 33 -1.51 -2.37 21.86
C LYS A 33 -0.34 -1.84 21.03
N ARG A 34 -0.08 -2.46 19.87
CA ARG A 34 0.93 -2.00 18.92
C ARG A 34 0.27 -1.19 17.82
N VAL A 35 0.83 -0.04 17.50
CA VAL A 35 0.41 0.76 16.34
C VAL A 35 1.43 0.52 15.24
N LEU A 36 0.94 -0.11 14.17
CA LEU A 36 1.67 -0.32 12.93
C LEU A 36 1.03 0.56 11.85
N SER A 37 1.86 1.10 10.98
CA SER A 37 1.39 1.92 9.86
C SER A 37 2.09 1.51 8.57
N LEU A 38 1.35 1.61 7.47
CA LEU A 38 1.81 1.42 6.10
C LEU A 38 1.46 2.65 5.29
N TYR A 39 2.46 3.26 4.66
CA TYR A 39 2.29 4.38 3.75
C TYR A 39 2.90 4.04 2.39
N ILE A 40 2.23 4.49 1.35
CA ILE A 40 2.73 4.44 -0.02
C ILE A 40 2.94 5.89 -0.43
N LEU A 41 4.11 6.21 -0.94
CA LEU A 41 4.49 7.57 -1.35
C LEU A 41 4.82 7.56 -2.84
N ASN A 42 4.64 8.72 -3.46
CA ASN A 42 4.95 8.93 -4.87
C ASN A 42 6.46 8.86 -5.16
N GLU A 43 6.83 8.98 -6.43
CA GLU A 43 8.22 8.96 -6.93
C GLU A 43 9.17 9.98 -6.27
N ARG A 44 8.62 10.99 -5.58
CA ARG A 44 9.39 12.03 -4.87
C ARG A 44 9.51 11.74 -3.38
N GLY A 45 9.05 10.58 -2.92
CA GLY A 45 9.07 10.19 -1.51
C GLY A 45 8.15 11.03 -0.62
N ASN A 46 7.04 11.54 -1.16
CA ASN A 46 6.03 12.27 -0.37
C ASN A 46 4.59 11.88 -0.78
N ALA A 47 3.60 12.48 -0.12
CA ALA A 47 2.19 12.16 -0.32
C ALA A 47 1.43 13.20 -1.18
N ASP A 48 2.14 14.03 -1.96
CA ASP A 48 1.48 14.97 -2.88
C ASP A 48 0.73 14.19 -3.97
N PRO A 49 -0.61 14.33 -4.06
CA PRO A 49 -1.45 13.55 -4.97
C PRO A 49 -1.08 13.74 -6.45
N ARG A 50 -0.47 14.87 -6.80
CA ARG A 50 -0.16 15.24 -8.19
C ARG A 50 0.98 14.43 -8.80
N PHE A 51 1.78 13.75 -7.98
CA PHE A 51 2.93 12.96 -8.44
C PHE A 51 2.74 11.46 -8.29
N TYR A 52 1.56 11.00 -7.85
CA TYR A 52 1.26 9.56 -7.95
C TYR A 52 1.04 9.17 -9.41
N PRO A 53 1.48 7.97 -9.82
CA PRO A 53 1.33 7.51 -11.19
C PRO A 53 -0.16 7.29 -11.51
N GLY A 54 -0.74 8.13 -12.35
CA GLY A 54 -2.12 7.95 -12.85
C GLY A 54 -2.19 7.07 -14.10
N ASN A 55 -1.19 7.19 -14.98
CA ASN A 55 -1.02 6.37 -16.17
C ASN A 55 0.40 5.82 -16.18
N VAL A 56 0.55 4.53 -16.45
CA VAL A 56 1.84 3.83 -16.55
C VAL A 56 1.86 3.02 -17.84
N THR A 57 3.04 2.82 -18.42
CA THR A 57 3.18 2.05 -19.65
C THR A 57 3.37 0.57 -19.33
N ALA A 58 2.68 -0.31 -20.05
CA ALA A 58 2.87 -1.75 -19.91
C ALA A 58 4.34 -2.14 -20.19
N GLY A 59 4.95 -2.87 -19.26
CA GLY A 59 6.35 -3.31 -19.37
C GLY A 59 7.39 -2.26 -18.96
N GLU A 60 6.99 -1.03 -18.64
CA GLU A 60 7.91 -0.02 -18.08
C GLU A 60 7.78 0.05 -16.55
N PRO A 61 8.89 0.15 -15.82
CA PRO A 61 8.85 0.33 -14.37
C PRO A 61 8.39 1.74 -14.00
N PHE A 62 7.62 1.85 -12.92
CA PHE A 62 7.35 3.11 -12.24
C PHE A 62 7.72 3.03 -10.77
N LEU A 63 8.01 4.19 -10.19
CA LEU A 63 8.62 4.30 -8.87
C LEU A 63 7.61 4.69 -7.79
N LEU A 64 7.62 3.95 -6.69
CA LEU A 64 6.96 4.27 -5.44
C LEU A 64 7.92 4.10 -4.26
N TYR A 65 7.59 4.71 -3.12
CA TYR A 65 8.22 4.38 -1.85
C TYR A 65 7.23 3.75 -0.89
N VAL A 66 7.64 2.65 -0.26
CA VAL A 66 6.85 1.96 0.75
C VAL A 66 7.46 2.26 2.12
N VAL A 67 6.66 2.83 3.01
CA VAL A 67 7.07 3.15 4.39
C VAL A 67 6.29 2.29 5.36
N VAL A 68 7.00 1.67 6.28
CA VAL A 68 6.42 0.95 7.42
C VAL A 68 6.89 1.59 8.72
N GLN A 69 5.98 1.74 9.67
CA GLN A 69 6.25 2.33 10.98
C GLN A 69 5.81 1.40 12.10
N ASN A 70 6.60 1.39 13.16
CA ASN A 70 6.37 0.66 14.38
C ASN A 70 6.47 1.62 15.56
N ASP A 71 5.35 1.88 16.23
CA ASP A 71 5.33 2.70 17.45
C ASP A 71 5.53 1.86 18.72
N GLY A 72 5.70 0.54 18.58
CA GLY A 72 5.96 -0.37 19.68
C GLY A 72 7.38 -0.29 20.24
N GLU A 73 7.58 -0.90 21.41
CA GLU A 73 8.84 -0.86 22.15
C GLU A 73 9.86 -1.91 21.70
N GLU A 74 9.45 -2.84 20.84
CA GLU A 74 10.31 -3.90 20.31
C GLU A 74 10.56 -3.72 18.81
N ALA A 75 11.71 -4.19 18.33
CA ALA A 75 11.99 -4.27 16.91
C ALA A 75 11.10 -5.34 16.26
N LEU A 76 10.63 -5.10 15.05
CA LEU A 76 9.74 -6.00 14.32
C LEU A 76 10.31 -6.34 12.95
N SER A 77 10.11 -7.60 12.55
CA SER A 77 10.25 -8.02 11.17
C SER A 77 8.90 -7.92 10.50
N LEU A 78 8.79 -7.03 9.52
CA LEU A 78 7.58 -6.80 8.74
C LEU A 78 7.81 -7.19 7.28
N ARG A 79 6.72 -7.46 6.58
CA ARG A 79 6.72 -7.74 5.15
C ARG A 79 5.55 -7.04 4.49
N VAL A 80 5.78 -6.43 3.35
CA VAL A 80 4.73 -5.86 2.50
C VAL A 80 4.63 -6.71 1.24
N ASP A 81 3.47 -7.34 1.06
CA ASP A 81 3.16 -8.06 -0.18
C ASP A 81 2.38 -7.13 -1.12
N VAL A 82 2.81 -7.07 -2.38
CA VAL A 82 2.18 -6.28 -3.44
C VAL A 82 1.41 -7.20 -4.36
N LYS A 83 0.17 -6.83 -4.67
CA LYS A 83 -0.76 -7.58 -5.51
C LYS A 83 -1.39 -6.64 -6.52
N VAL A 84 -1.86 -7.17 -7.65
CA VAL A 84 -2.52 -6.37 -8.69
C VAL A 84 -3.84 -7.00 -9.06
N GLY A 85 -4.90 -6.20 -8.97
CA GLY A 85 -6.24 -6.53 -9.41
C GLY A 85 -6.83 -5.44 -10.29
N ASP A 86 -8.14 -5.34 -10.28
CA ASP A 86 -8.95 -4.43 -11.10
C ASP A 86 -10.19 -3.92 -10.33
N LEU A 87 -11.11 -3.26 -11.03
CA LEU A 87 -12.38 -2.78 -10.45
C LEU A 87 -13.24 -3.87 -9.83
N SER A 88 -13.18 -5.10 -10.35
CA SER A 88 -13.94 -6.24 -9.82
C SER A 88 -13.31 -6.84 -8.58
N THR A 89 -12.03 -6.55 -8.33
CA THR A 89 -11.32 -7.02 -7.15
C THR A 89 -11.86 -6.31 -5.91
N PRO A 90 -12.32 -7.03 -4.86
CA PRO A 90 -12.70 -6.41 -3.60
C PRO A 90 -11.45 -5.92 -2.84
N PRO A 91 -11.53 -4.82 -2.08
CA PRO A 91 -10.42 -4.40 -1.23
C PRO A 91 -10.18 -5.45 -0.12
N PRO A 92 -8.93 -5.63 0.35
CA PRO A 92 -8.68 -6.44 1.53
C PRO A 92 -9.54 -5.98 2.72
N SER A 93 -9.90 -6.93 3.56
CA SER A 93 -10.64 -6.63 4.79
C SER A 93 -9.69 -6.61 5.99
N ARG A 94 -10.14 -6.13 7.14
CA ARG A 94 -9.35 -6.21 8.37
C ARG A 94 -9.00 -7.65 8.77
N ALA A 95 -9.87 -8.61 8.44
CA ALA A 95 -9.72 -10.01 8.86
C ALA A 95 -9.00 -10.88 7.83
N SER A 96 -9.00 -10.49 6.56
CA SER A 96 -8.53 -11.35 5.46
C SER A 96 -7.86 -10.52 4.37
N PRO A 97 -6.66 -10.93 3.92
CA PRO A 97 -5.99 -10.31 2.79
C PRO A 97 -6.75 -10.60 1.49
N SER A 98 -6.36 -9.91 0.41
CA SER A 98 -6.76 -10.20 -0.96
C SER A 98 -6.38 -11.64 -1.34
N PRO A 99 -7.26 -12.38 -2.04
CA PRO A 99 -6.95 -13.73 -2.53
C PRO A 99 -6.01 -13.73 -3.73
N LEU A 100 -5.64 -12.55 -4.27
CA LEU A 100 -4.77 -12.42 -5.42
C LEU A 100 -3.34 -12.90 -5.13
N PRO A 101 -2.60 -13.40 -6.13
CA PRO A 101 -1.21 -13.78 -5.99
C PRO A 101 -0.33 -12.55 -5.72
N THR A 102 0.66 -12.72 -4.85
CA THR A 102 1.70 -11.72 -4.61
C THR A 102 2.63 -11.64 -5.81
N ILE A 103 2.81 -10.44 -6.36
CA ILE A 103 3.71 -10.17 -7.49
C ILE A 103 5.05 -9.58 -7.04
N TRP A 104 5.10 -9.01 -5.84
CA TRP A 104 6.30 -8.46 -5.25
C TRP A 104 6.25 -8.51 -3.72
N THR A 105 7.41 -8.64 -3.09
CA THR A 105 7.54 -8.69 -1.63
C THR A 105 8.68 -7.78 -1.19
N LEU A 106 8.42 -6.97 -0.16
CA LEU A 106 9.42 -6.16 0.54
C LEU A 106 9.51 -6.61 1.99
N GLU A 107 10.71 -6.88 2.48
CA GLU A 107 10.95 -7.25 3.87
C GLU A 107 11.67 -6.12 4.62
N PHE A 108 11.25 -5.92 5.87
CA PHE A 108 11.74 -4.82 6.70
C PHE A 108 12.11 -5.33 8.08
N ARG A 109 13.24 -4.86 8.61
CA ARG A 109 13.51 -4.87 10.06
C ARG A 109 13.34 -3.46 10.61
N VAL A 110 12.23 -3.23 11.29
CA VAL A 110 11.84 -1.92 11.81
C VAL A 110 12.23 -1.83 13.28
N PRO A 111 13.00 -0.80 13.71
CA PRO A 111 13.39 -0.64 15.10
C PRO A 111 12.18 -0.29 15.98
N PRO A 112 12.34 -0.35 17.32
CA PRO A 112 11.38 0.24 18.25
C PRO A 112 11.12 1.70 17.94
N ARG A 113 9.86 2.15 18.07
CA ARG A 113 9.45 3.56 17.94
C ARG A 113 10.04 4.25 16.69
N GLY A 114 10.02 3.56 15.55
CA GLY A 114 10.69 4.02 14.34
C GLY A 114 10.07 3.52 13.05
N GLN A 115 10.65 3.94 11.93
CA GLN A 115 10.18 3.61 10.59
C GLN A 115 11.29 3.12 9.67
N ARG A 116 10.89 2.49 8.57
CA ARG A 116 11.74 2.13 7.44
C ARG A 116 11.04 2.48 6.14
N THR A 117 11.83 2.92 5.17
CA THR A 117 11.39 3.24 3.82
C THR A 117 12.16 2.37 2.84
N SER A 118 11.47 1.79 1.86
CA SER A 118 12.09 1.09 0.74
C SER A 118 11.59 1.65 -0.57
N GLN A 119 12.48 1.68 -1.56
CA GLN A 119 12.11 1.94 -2.94
C GLN A 119 11.39 0.72 -3.52
N LEU A 120 10.38 0.94 -4.35
CA LEU A 120 9.69 -0.09 -5.13
C LEU A 120 9.60 0.38 -6.58
N GLU A 121 10.33 -0.32 -7.46
CA GLU A 121 10.16 -0.21 -8.91
C GLU A 121 9.21 -1.32 -9.34
N LEU A 122 7.99 -0.94 -9.71
CA LEU A 122 6.94 -1.89 -10.09
C LEU A 122 6.72 -1.83 -11.59
N THR A 123 6.65 -2.99 -12.23
CA THR A 123 6.32 -3.13 -13.65
C THR A 123 5.01 -3.88 -13.79
N LEU A 124 4.06 -3.33 -14.54
CA LEU A 124 2.81 -3.99 -14.90
C LEU A 124 2.87 -4.35 -16.38
N ASN A 125 2.71 -5.64 -16.70
CA ASN A 125 2.89 -6.14 -18.07
C ASN A 125 1.60 -6.17 -18.89
N GLU A 126 0.45 -6.13 -18.22
CA GLU A 126 -0.86 -6.23 -18.86
C GLU A 126 -1.51 -4.85 -18.91
N THR A 127 -1.94 -4.44 -20.11
CA THR A 127 -2.73 -3.24 -20.29
C THR A 127 -4.10 -3.37 -19.61
N GLY A 128 -4.65 -2.24 -19.20
CA GLY A 128 -5.95 -2.20 -18.53
C GLY A 128 -6.20 -0.87 -17.85
N LEU A 129 -7.45 -0.43 -17.87
CA LEU A 129 -7.88 0.72 -17.09
C LEU A 129 -8.17 0.32 -15.64
N ASP A 130 -8.03 1.27 -14.73
CA ASP A 130 -8.39 1.10 -13.31
C ASP A 130 -7.80 -0.19 -12.71
N ARG A 131 -6.49 -0.39 -12.89
CA ARG A 131 -5.76 -1.48 -12.24
C ARG A 131 -5.53 -1.10 -10.78
N ARG A 132 -5.86 -2.01 -9.86
CA ARG A 132 -5.67 -1.82 -8.43
C ARG A 132 -4.35 -2.42 -7.99
N VAL A 133 -3.38 -1.59 -7.62
CA VAL A 133 -2.20 -2.03 -6.90
C VAL A 133 -2.54 -2.09 -5.43
N ILE A 134 -2.38 -3.25 -4.79
CA ILE A 134 -2.73 -3.49 -3.39
C ILE A 134 -1.44 -3.79 -2.62
N PHE A 135 -1.29 -3.19 -1.45
CA PHE A 135 -0.17 -3.37 -0.53
C PHE A 135 -0.70 -3.91 0.79
N GLU A 136 -0.18 -5.05 1.25
CA GLU A 136 -0.65 -5.70 2.47
C GLU A 136 0.49 -5.88 3.44
N LEU A 137 0.27 -5.47 4.70
CA LEU A 137 1.28 -5.57 5.74
C LEU A 137 1.14 -6.88 6.52
N TYR A 138 2.26 -7.57 6.65
CA TYR A 138 2.41 -8.78 7.42
C TYR A 138 3.47 -8.58 8.50
N ILE A 139 3.29 -9.25 9.63
CA ILE A 139 4.23 -9.28 10.75
C ILE A 139 4.76 -10.69 10.91
N LEU A 140 6.07 -10.84 11.11
CA LEU A 140 6.66 -12.12 11.45
C LEU A 140 6.23 -12.50 12.88
N ASN A 141 5.55 -13.64 13.00
CA ASN A 141 5.17 -14.16 14.30
C ASN A 141 6.31 -14.96 14.95
N THR A 142 6.09 -15.41 16.19
CA THR A 142 7.06 -16.23 16.94
C THR A 142 7.27 -17.63 16.36
N SER A 143 6.35 -18.14 15.54
CA SER A 143 6.52 -19.42 14.83
C SER A 143 7.33 -19.28 13.54
N GLY A 144 7.90 -18.10 13.25
CA GLY A 144 8.68 -17.84 12.05
C GLY A 144 7.85 -17.67 10.78
N SER A 145 6.53 -17.49 10.89
CA SER A 145 5.61 -17.30 9.76
C SER A 145 5.07 -15.87 9.71
N TYR A 146 4.92 -15.33 8.52
CA TYR A 146 4.30 -14.01 8.33
C TYR A 146 2.77 -14.09 8.47
N ARG A 147 2.21 -13.27 9.35
CA ARG A 147 0.76 -13.17 9.60
C ARG A 147 0.25 -11.82 9.11
N TYR A 148 -0.87 -11.84 8.39
CA TYR A 148 -1.54 -10.62 7.94
C TYR A 148 -2.00 -9.78 9.14
N THR A 149 -1.73 -8.48 9.08
CA THR A 149 -2.01 -7.55 10.18
C THR A 149 -3.40 -6.92 10.11
N GLY A 150 -4.10 -7.02 8.97
CA GLY A 150 -5.30 -6.24 8.68
C GLY A 150 -5.00 -4.83 8.16
N ILE A 151 -3.72 -4.43 8.09
CA ILE A 151 -3.28 -3.16 7.51
C ILE A 151 -2.96 -3.40 6.04
N TRP A 152 -3.52 -2.54 5.21
CA TRP A 152 -3.30 -2.55 3.79
C TRP A 152 -3.44 -1.14 3.23
N ASN A 153 -2.96 -0.94 2.02
CA ASN A 153 -3.14 0.28 1.24
C ASN A 153 -3.33 -0.09 -0.24
N GLN A 154 -3.75 0.85 -1.07
CA GLN A 154 -3.90 0.60 -2.51
C GLN A 154 -3.44 1.80 -3.34
N LEU A 155 -3.43 1.66 -4.66
CA LEU A 155 -3.35 2.72 -5.66
C LEU A 155 -4.15 2.27 -6.90
N TRP A 156 -4.77 3.23 -7.60
CA TRP A 156 -5.39 2.99 -8.90
C TRP A 156 -4.51 3.58 -9.99
N VAL A 157 -4.22 2.78 -11.02
CA VAL A 157 -3.40 3.18 -12.16
C VAL A 157 -4.04 2.69 -13.46
N ASN A 158 -3.93 3.48 -14.53
CA ASN A 158 -4.21 3.00 -15.87
C ASN A 158 -2.91 2.46 -16.50
N VAL A 159 -2.97 1.28 -17.09
CA VAL A 159 -1.84 0.67 -17.79
C VAL A 159 -2.09 0.76 -19.30
N THR A 160 -1.32 1.62 -19.96
CA THR A 160 -1.44 1.88 -21.41
C THR A 160 -0.43 1.05 -22.21
N ALA A 161 -0.71 0.80 -23.49
CA ALA A 161 0.26 0.16 -24.36
C ALA A 161 1.49 1.06 -24.58
N PRO A 162 2.69 0.49 -24.85
CA PRO A 162 3.84 1.25 -25.32
C PRO A 162 3.52 2.05 -26.61
N PRO A 163 4.19 3.18 -26.85
CA PRO A 163 4.05 3.97 -28.07
C PRO A 163 4.37 3.21 -29.36
#